data_AF-A0A1R3IG56-F1
#
_entry.id   AF-A0A1R3IG56-F1
#
_cell.length_a   1.000
_cell.length_b   1.000
_cell.length_c   1.000
_cell.angle_alpha   90.00
_cell.angle_beta   90.00
_cell.angle_gamma   90.00
#
_symmetry.space_group_name_H-M   'P 1'
#
loop_
_entity.id
_entity.type
_entity.pdbx_description
1 polymer ?
#
loop_
_entity_poly.entity_id
_entity_poly.type
_entity_poly.pdbx_seq_one_letter_code
_entity_poly.pdbx_strand_id
1 'polypeptide(L)'
;MAPRKMKQRAYSQLRTATPKNLRAMRFQVKRVKAEMGKVREDQECIREEQIKIRGQCDEIVRQCDQLKEETEMIMKQSGHTHIKLVLMFNILKAREAGNSARAASLTHFLQFVHFYC
;
A
#
# COMPACT_ATOMS: atom_id res chain seq x y z
N MET A 1 23.93 -29.89 -16.88
CA MET A 1 25.18 -30.57 -17.25
C MET A 1 26.23 -29.54 -17.65
N ALA A 2 27.33 -29.38 -16.89
CA ALA A 2 28.44 -28.50 -17.30
C ALA A 2 29.31 -29.19 -18.37
N PRO A 3 29.77 -28.49 -19.43
CA PRO A 3 30.40 -29.13 -20.58
C PRO A 3 31.75 -29.76 -20.22
N ARG A 4 31.92 -31.05 -20.56
CA ARG A 4 33.09 -31.91 -20.26
C ARG A 4 34.46 -31.26 -20.55
N LYS A 5 34.53 -30.33 -21.51
CA LYS A 5 35.75 -29.59 -21.88
C LYS A 5 36.24 -28.62 -20.79
N MET A 6 35.33 -28.03 -20.00
CA MET A 6 35.68 -27.10 -18.93
C MET A 6 36.31 -27.84 -17.73
N LYS A 7 35.78 -29.04 -17.41
CA LYS A 7 36.35 -29.92 -16.37
C LYS A 7 37.74 -30.43 -16.74
N GLN A 8 37.98 -30.79 -18.00
CA GLN A 8 39.31 -31.23 -18.47
C GLN A 8 40.37 -30.12 -18.40
N ARG A 9 40.02 -28.87 -18.75
CA ARG A 9 40.93 -27.71 -18.60
C ARG A 9 41.26 -27.39 -17.15
N ALA A 10 40.28 -27.47 -16.24
CA ALA A 10 40.52 -27.29 -14.82
C ALA A 10 41.46 -28.37 -14.26
N TYR A 11 41.30 -29.62 -14.71
CA TYR A 11 42.16 -30.74 -14.32
C TYR A 11 43.59 -30.63 -14.85
N SER A 12 43.79 -30.14 -16.07
CA SER A 12 45.14 -29.96 -16.64
C SER A 12 45.89 -28.77 -16.01
N GLN A 13 45.20 -27.67 -15.73
CA GLN A 13 45.77 -26.52 -15.00
C GLN A 13 46.16 -26.86 -13.56
N LEU A 14 45.43 -27.76 -12.90
CA LEU A 14 45.77 -28.27 -11.56
C LEU A 14 47.06 -29.10 -11.55
N ARG A 15 47.36 -29.79 -12.67
CA ARG A 15 48.55 -30.65 -12.84
C ARG A 15 49.84 -29.85 -13.06
N THR A 16 49.76 -28.62 -13.56
CA THR A 16 50.91 -27.72 -13.81
C THR A 16 51.08 -26.63 -12.77
N ALA A 17 50.23 -26.59 -11.74
CA ALA A 17 50.24 -25.55 -10.71
C ALA A 17 51.27 -25.84 -9.60
N THR A 18 52.08 -24.84 -9.26
CA THR A 18 53.01 -24.96 -8.13
C THR A 18 52.25 -25.02 -6.78
N PRO A 19 52.85 -25.63 -5.72
CA PRO A 19 52.21 -25.76 -4.41
C PRO A 19 51.81 -24.42 -3.75
N LYS A 20 52.46 -23.31 -4.13
CA LYS A 20 52.10 -21.94 -3.70
C LYS A 20 50.81 -21.47 -4.38
N ASN A 21 50.65 -21.70 -5.68
CA ASN A 21 49.46 -21.30 -6.44
C ASN A 21 48.21 -22.08 -6.00
N LEU A 22 48.36 -23.38 -5.69
CA LEU A 22 47.25 -24.19 -5.16
C LEU A 22 46.79 -23.72 -3.78
N ARG A 23 47.71 -23.26 -2.92
CA ARG A 23 47.39 -22.68 -1.61
C ARG A 23 46.68 -21.34 -1.73
N ALA A 24 47.15 -20.45 -2.60
CA ALA A 24 46.50 -19.18 -2.89
C ALA A 24 45.07 -19.39 -3.44
N MET A 25 44.90 -20.32 -4.38
CA MET A 25 43.59 -20.66 -4.94
C MET A 25 42.63 -21.23 -3.87
N ARG A 26 43.11 -22.13 -2.99
CA ARG A 26 42.31 -22.62 -1.86
C ARG A 26 41.88 -21.51 -0.91
N PHE A 27 42.75 -20.54 -0.65
CA PHE A 27 42.42 -19.39 0.19
C PHE A 27 41.34 -18.51 -0.45
N GLN A 28 41.47 -18.22 -1.75
CA GLN A 28 40.45 -17.46 -2.49
C GLN A 28 39.10 -18.18 -2.50
N VAL A 29 39.08 -19.50 -2.75
CA VAL A 29 37.84 -20.31 -2.70
C VAL A 29 37.20 -20.27 -1.31
N LYS A 30 37.99 -20.35 -0.24
CA LYS A 30 37.48 -20.21 1.13
C LYS A 30 36.89 -18.81 1.38
N ARG A 31 37.55 -17.76 0.90
CA ARG A 31 37.07 -16.37 1.02
C ARG A 31 35.75 -16.16 0.28
N VAL A 32 35.68 -16.59 -0.98
CA VAL A 32 34.45 -16.52 -1.78
C VAL A 32 33.33 -17.31 -1.12
N LYS A 33 33.60 -18.51 -0.58
CA LYS A 33 32.58 -19.28 0.14
C LYS A 33 32.06 -18.57 1.39
N ALA A 34 32.92 -17.87 2.12
CA ALA A 34 32.52 -17.08 3.28
C ALA A 34 31.68 -15.86 2.88
N GLU A 35 32.10 -15.12 1.83
CA GLU A 35 31.34 -13.99 1.28
C GLU A 35 29.96 -14.44 0.77
N MET A 36 29.89 -15.57 0.06
CA MET A 36 28.62 -16.17 -0.37
C MET A 36 27.70 -16.56 0.80
N GLY A 37 28.27 -16.98 1.93
CA GLY A 37 27.53 -17.25 3.15
C GLY A 37 26.84 -16.00 3.68
N LYS A 38 27.58 -14.89 3.79
CA LYS A 38 27.04 -13.59 4.22
C LYS A 38 25.94 -13.08 3.28
N VAL A 39 26.17 -13.16 1.96
CA VAL A 39 25.16 -12.77 0.97
C VAL A 39 23.88 -13.60 1.12
N ARG A 40 23.99 -14.88 1.47
CA ARG A 40 22.81 -15.73 1.69
C ARG A 40 22.02 -15.31 2.94
N GLU A 41 22.72 -14.96 4.01
CA GLU A 41 22.10 -14.44 5.24
C GLU A 41 21.42 -13.09 4.98
N ASP A 42 22.10 -12.16 4.29
CA ASP A 42 21.53 -10.86 3.90
C ASP A 42 20.28 -11.04 3.03
N GLN A 43 20.33 -11.96 2.07
CA GLN A 43 19.17 -12.27 1.22
C GLN A 43 17.98 -12.85 2.00
N GLU A 44 18.23 -13.58 3.09
CA GLU A 44 17.19 -14.11 3.96
C GLU A 44 16.53 -12.99 4.76
N CYS A 45 17.34 -12.13 5.38
CA CYS A 45 16.86 -10.95 6.08
C CYS A 45 16.03 -10.03 5.16
N ILE A 46 16.51 -9.75 3.95
CA ILE A 46 15.78 -8.94 2.96
C ILE A 46 14.41 -9.56 2.62
N ARG A 47 14.33 -10.89 2.48
CA ARG A 47 13.05 -11.56 2.18
C ARG A 47 12.05 -11.40 3.32
N GLU A 48 12.51 -11.57 4.56
CA GLU A 48 11.67 -11.42 5.75
C GLU A 48 11.15 -9.98 5.88
N GLU A 49 12.03 -8.99 5.70
CA GLU A 49 11.64 -7.58 5.73
C GLU A 49 10.63 -7.25 4.61
N GLN A 50 10.84 -7.77 3.40
CA GLN A 50 9.91 -7.57 2.30
C GLN A 50 8.52 -8.17 2.56
N ILE A 51 8.44 -9.32 3.22
CA ILE A 51 7.15 -9.91 3.62
C ILE A 51 6.46 -9.00 4.63
N LYS A 52 7.20 -8.51 5.63
CA LYS A 52 6.67 -7.59 6.64
C LYS A 52 6.17 -6.29 6.03
N ILE A 53 6.95 -5.67 5.15
CA ILE A 53 6.58 -4.44 4.46
C ILE A 53 5.32 -4.66 3.61
N ARG A 54 5.23 -5.77 2.86
CA ARG A 54 4.02 -6.10 2.10
C ARG A 54 2.78 -6.19 2.99
N GLY A 55 2.87 -6.93 4.10
CA GLY A 55 1.75 -7.03 5.04
C GLY A 55 1.33 -5.68 5.62
N GLN A 56 2.29 -4.79 5.92
CA GLN A 56 1.99 -3.43 6.36
C GLN A 56 1.33 -2.59 5.26
N CYS A 57 1.81 -2.69 4.02
CA CYS A 57 1.20 -2.00 2.88
C CYS A 57 -0.24 -2.48 2.64
N ASP A 58 -0.49 -3.79 2.71
CA ASP A 58 -1.84 -4.36 2.52
C ASP A 58 -2.81 -3.86 3.60
N GLU A 59 -2.37 -3.77 4.85
CA GLU A 59 -3.18 -3.20 5.93
C GLU A 59 -3.45 -1.70 5.74
N ILE A 60 -2.45 -0.93 5.29
CA ILE A 60 -2.64 0.49 4.96
C ILE A 60 -3.68 0.66 3.84
N VAL A 61 -3.61 -0.17 2.78
CA VAL A 61 -4.59 -0.13 1.70
C VAL A 61 -5.99 -0.42 2.23
N ARG A 62 -6.15 -1.47 3.06
CA ARG A 62 -7.43 -1.80 3.69
C ARG A 62 -7.99 -0.64 4.53
N GLN A 63 -7.13 0.02 5.30
CA GLN A 63 -7.50 1.20 6.10
C GLN A 63 -7.90 2.39 5.22
N CYS A 64 -7.19 2.64 4.12
CA CYS A 64 -7.53 3.67 3.15
C CYS A 64 -8.91 3.43 2.52
N ASP A 65 -9.21 2.19 2.14
CA ASP A 65 -10.52 1.84 1.57
C ASP A 65 -11.65 2.07 2.58
N GLN A 66 -11.46 1.66 3.83
CA GLN A 66 -12.41 1.91 4.91
C GLN A 66 -12.61 3.42 5.16
N LEU A 67 -11.53 4.19 5.24
CA LEU A 67 -11.60 5.65 5.41
C LEU A 67 -12.34 6.33 4.25
N LYS A 68 -12.18 5.82 3.03
CA LYS A 68 -12.88 6.34 1.86
C LYS A 68 -14.39 6.10 1.98
N GLU A 69 -14.82 4.90 2.35
CA GLU A 69 -16.23 4.58 2.57
C GLU A 69 -16.84 5.44 3.69
N GLU A 70 -16.14 5.57 4.82
CA GLU A 70 -16.57 6.43 5.94
C GLU A 70 -16.69 7.89 5.52
N THR A 71 -15.72 8.41 4.76
CA THR A 71 -15.74 9.78 4.23
C THR A 71 -16.90 10.00 3.28
N GLU A 72 -17.19 9.06 2.38
CA GLU A 72 -18.32 9.15 1.46
C GLU A 72 -19.66 9.17 2.20
N MET A 73 -19.82 8.37 3.27
CA MET A 73 -21.00 8.39 4.12
C MET A 73 -21.17 9.74 4.83
N ILE A 74 -20.09 10.26 5.45
CA ILE A 74 -20.11 11.56 6.12
C ILE A 74 -20.43 12.67 5.13
N MET A 75 -19.86 12.64 3.92
CA MET A 75 -20.12 13.64 2.89
C MET A 75 -21.59 13.64 2.46
N LYS A 76 -22.19 12.47 2.24
CA LYS A 76 -23.63 12.35 1.93
C LYS A 76 -24.49 12.93 3.05
N GLN A 77 -24.22 12.53 4.29
CA GLN A 77 -24.97 13.01 5.45
C GLN A 77 -24.81 14.52 5.67
N SER A 78 -23.60 15.05 5.47
CA SER A 78 -23.29 16.47 5.56
C SER A 78 -24.04 17.26 4.49
N GLY A 79 -24.07 16.76 3.24
CA GLY A 79 -24.86 17.34 2.15
C GLY A 79 -26.36 17.41 2.49
N HIS A 80 -26.94 16.31 2.99
CA HIS A 80 -28.35 16.28 3.40
C HIS A 80 -28.64 17.26 4.54
N THR A 81 -27.73 17.33 5.52
CA THR A 81 -27.83 18.28 6.63
C THR A 81 -27.78 19.72 6.14
N HIS A 82 -26.87 20.03 5.22
CA HIS A 82 -26.73 21.36 4.64
C HIS A 82 -28.01 21.77 3.89
N ILE A 83 -28.59 20.88 3.08
CA ILE A 83 -29.86 21.14 2.38
C ILE A 83 -30.98 21.43 3.39
N LYS A 84 -31.10 20.62 4.46
CA LYS A 84 -32.09 20.82 5.52
C LYS A 84 -31.92 22.21 6.17
N LEU A 85 -30.69 22.61 6.51
CA LEU A 85 -30.41 23.92 7.10
C LEU A 85 -30.78 25.07 6.17
N VAL A 86 -30.44 24.99 4.88
CA VAL A 86 -30.79 26.01 3.89
C VAL A 86 -32.31 26.14 3.74
N LEU A 87 -33.04 25.03 3.70
CA LEU A 87 -34.50 25.03 3.66
C LEU A 87 -35.09 25.68 4.92
N MET A 88 -34.63 25.28 6.10
CA MET A 88 -35.07 25.86 7.37
C MET A 88 -34.83 27.38 7.42
N PHE A 89 -33.64 27.83 7.00
CA PHE A 89 -33.33 29.26 6.94
C PHE A 89 -34.25 30.01 5.97
N ASN A 90 -34.50 29.47 4.78
CA ASN A 90 -35.40 30.08 3.80
C ASN A 90 -36.86 30.12 4.27
N ILE A 91 -37.30 29.13 5.06
CA ILE A 91 -38.63 29.16 5.70
C ILE A 91 -38.72 30.34 6.68
N LEU A 92 -37.70 30.52 7.52
CA LEU A 92 -37.66 31.65 8.46
C LEU A 92 -37.70 32.98 7.71
N LYS A 93 -36.94 33.13 6.62
CA LYS A 93 -36.98 34.32 5.76
C LYS A 93 -38.34 34.55 5.09
N ALA A 94 -38.99 33.49 4.60
CA ALA A 94 -40.32 33.62 4.01
C ALA A 94 -41.37 34.05 5.05
N ARG A 95 -41.27 33.54 6.29
CA ARG A 95 -42.13 33.95 7.41
C ARG A 95 -41.88 35.39 7.84
N GLU A 96 -40.61 35.79 7.96
CA GLU A 96 -40.21 37.18 8.25
C GLU A 96 -40.78 38.16 7.20
N ALA A 97 -40.76 37.78 5.92
CA ALA A 97 -41.32 38.57 4.83
C ALA A 97 -42.86 38.48 4.67
N GLY A 98 -43.56 37.77 5.56
CA GLY A 98 -45.02 37.58 5.49
C GLY A 98 -45.50 36.69 4.32
N ASN A 99 -44.59 35.99 3.63
CA ASN A 99 -44.94 35.13 2.50
C ASN A 99 -45.28 33.70 2.97
N SER A 100 -46.51 33.55 3.46
CA SER A 100 -47.03 32.28 4.00
C SER A 100 -47.07 31.16 2.96
N ALA A 101 -47.41 31.46 1.71
CA ALA A 101 -47.46 30.47 0.63
C ALA A 101 -46.07 29.86 0.37
N ARG A 102 -45.04 30.70 0.25
CA ARG A 102 -43.65 30.24 0.06
C ARG A 102 -43.14 29.45 1.27
N ALA A 103 -43.46 29.91 2.48
CA ALA A 103 -43.09 29.18 3.70
C ALA A 103 -43.73 27.78 3.76
N ALA A 104 -45.00 27.65 3.36
CA ALA A 104 -45.69 26.36 3.29
C ALA A 104 -45.06 25.43 2.25
N SER A 105 -44.77 25.92 1.03
CA SER A 105 -44.10 25.13 -0.01
C SER A 105 -42.73 24.61 0.44
N LEU A 106 -41.89 25.49 1.02
CA LEU A 106 -40.57 25.09 1.52
C LEU A 106 -40.67 24.08 2.68
N THR A 107 -41.71 24.18 3.51
CA THR A 107 -41.97 23.21 4.59
C THR A 107 -42.29 21.83 4.02
N HIS A 108 -43.09 21.74 2.96
CA HIS A 108 -43.33 20.47 2.27
C HIS A 108 -42.05 19.88 1.64
N PHE A 109 -41.20 20.72 1.04
CA PHE A 109 -39.90 20.26 0.55
C PHE A 109 -38.98 19.76 1.66
N LEU A 110 -38.97 20.42 2.83
CA LEU A 110 -38.21 19.97 3.99
C LEU A 110 -38.70 18.60 4.49
N GLN A 111 -40.02 18.36 4.48
CA GLN A 111 -40.58 17.04 4.80
C GLN A 111 -40.11 15.99 3.80
N PHE A 112 -40.12 16.30 2.49
CA PHE A 112 -39.62 15.38 1.47
C PHE A 112 -38.14 15.02 1.70
N VAL A 113 -37.27 16.01 1.91
CA VAL A 113 -35.84 15.76 2.18
C VAL A 113 -35.62 15.04 3.51
N HIS A 114 -36.54 15.14 4.47
CA HIS A 114 -36.45 14.39 5.73
C HIS A 114 -36.78 12.91 5.57
N PHE A 115 -37.74 12.55 4.71
CA PHE A 115 -38.21 11.17 4.56
C PHE A 115 -37.51 10.41 3.43
N TYR A 116 -37.00 11.10 2.41
CA TYR A 116 -36.48 10.48 1.18
C TYR A 116 -34.97 10.67 0.98
N CYS A 117 -34.26 11.35 1.89
CA CYS A 117 -32.81 11.58 1.86
C CYS A 117 -32.18 11.39 3.24
#